data_AF-A0A377TKN9-F1
#
_entry.id   AF-A0A377TKN9-F1
#
_cell.length_a   1.000
_cell.length_b   1.000
_cell.length_c   1.000
_cell.angle_alpha   90.00
_cell.angle_beta   90.00
_cell.angle_gamma   90.00
#
_symmetry.space_group_name_H-M   'P 1'
#
loop_
_entity.id
_entity.type
_entity.pdbx_description
1 polymer ?
#
loop_
_entity_poly.entity_id
_entity_poly.type
_entity_poly.pdbx_seq_one_letter_code
_entity_poly.pdbx_strand_id
1 'polypeptide(L)'
;MSHVKTAFGFVILALPVFLLERILGDQWGLRLWSMLGVAFFSWAFITSLGATRPWMRLVQIILLAAALVSARPLQDWAFGAPAAEQQAHLAFTRVSSVAELDQALAQAKGQPVMLDLYADWCVACKEFEKYTFSSPDVQQALKGTRVITG
;
A
#
# COMPACT_ATOMS: atom_id res chain seq x y z
N MET A 1 5.54 29.88 -19.46
CA MET A 1 4.44 29.07 -20.03
C MET A 1 4.75 27.57 -20.09
N SER A 2 5.99 27.16 -20.39
CA SER A 2 6.41 25.74 -20.42
C SER A 2 6.22 25.01 -19.09
N HIS A 3 6.68 25.58 -17.97
CA HIS A 3 6.60 24.94 -16.65
C HIS A 3 5.17 24.64 -16.16
N VAL A 4 4.19 25.48 -16.51
CA VAL A 4 2.78 25.27 -16.13
C VAL A 4 2.20 24.06 -16.85
N LYS A 5 2.53 23.88 -18.13
CA LYS A 5 2.14 22.68 -18.91
C LYS A 5 2.75 21.41 -18.32
N THR A 6 4.01 21.45 -17.92
CA THR A 6 4.69 20.28 -17.36
C THR A 6 4.10 19.89 -16.00
N ALA A 7 3.81 20.86 -15.12
CA ALA A 7 3.14 20.62 -13.84
C ALA A 7 1.75 19.98 -14.02
N PHE A 8 0.96 20.47 -14.98
CA PHE A 8 -0.34 19.87 -15.32
C PHE A 8 -0.21 18.44 -15.84
N GLY A 9 0.86 18.11 -16.56
CA GLY A 9 1.14 16.75 -17.01
C GLY A 9 1.30 15.75 -15.86
N PHE A 10 1.98 16.15 -14.78
CA PHE A 10 2.12 15.30 -13.59
C PHE A 10 0.78 15.09 -12.87
N VAL A 11 -0.09 16.11 -12.82
CA VAL A 11 -1.44 15.97 -12.26
C VAL A 11 -2.28 14.98 -13.06
N ILE A 12 -2.19 15.03 -14.40
CA ILE A 12 -2.89 14.06 -15.27
C ILE A 12 -2.37 12.64 -15.07
N LEU A 13 -1.06 12.46 -14.81
CA LEU A 13 -0.47 11.15 -14.55
C LEU A 13 -0.86 10.54 -13.19
N ALA A 14 -1.36 11.33 -12.24
CA ALA A 14 -1.85 10.81 -10.96
C ALA A 14 -3.08 9.91 -11.13
N LEU A 15 -3.92 10.17 -12.14
CA LEU A 15 -5.19 9.47 -12.35
C LEU A 15 -4.98 8.02 -12.86
N PRO A 16 -4.11 7.75 -13.86
CA PRO A 16 -3.69 6.40 -14.21
C PRO A 16 -3.03 5.65 -13.06
N VAL A 17 -2.19 6.33 -12.26
CA VAL A 17 -1.54 5.73 -11.10
C VAL A 17 -2.56 5.29 -10.06
N PHE A 18 -3.58 6.11 -9.79
CA PHE A 18 -4.69 5.78 -8.91
C PHE A 18 -5.50 4.56 -9.40
N LEU A 19 -5.73 4.45 -10.72
CA LEU A 19 -6.38 3.27 -11.32
C LEU A 19 -5.51 2.01 -11.21
N LEU A 20 -4.19 2.14 -11.40
CA LEU A 20 -3.23 1.06 -11.26
C LEU A 20 -3.10 0.57 -9.80
N GLU A 21 -3.12 1.49 -8.83
CA GLU A 21 -3.16 1.15 -7.41
C GLU A 21 -4.36 0.26 -7.06
N ARG A 22 -5.53 0.58 -7.64
CA ARG A 22 -6.76 -0.20 -7.46
C ARG A 22 -6.67 -1.63 -8.00
N ILE A 23 -5.89 -1.87 -9.06
CA ILE A 23 -5.81 -3.19 -9.72
C ILE A 23 -4.60 -4.03 -9.26
N LEU A 24 -3.45 -3.40 -8.93
CA LEU A 24 -2.22 -4.08 -8.53
C LEU A 24 -2.03 -4.22 -7.00
N GLY A 25 -2.87 -3.58 -6.20
CA GLY A 25 -2.81 -3.64 -4.74
C GLY A 25 -1.82 -2.64 -4.11
N ASP A 26 -1.84 -2.58 -2.78
CA ASP A 26 -1.21 -1.52 -1.96
C ASP A 26 0.31 -1.40 -2.21
N GLN A 27 0.96 -2.55 -2.35
CA GLN A 27 2.39 -2.66 -2.57
C GLN A 27 2.88 -2.04 -3.89
N TRP A 28 2.06 -2.06 -4.95
CA TRP A 28 2.40 -1.40 -6.21
C TRP A 28 1.87 0.03 -6.28
N GLY A 29 0.76 0.33 -5.61
CA GLY A 29 0.25 1.69 -5.46
C GLY A 29 1.29 2.62 -4.84
N LEU A 30 1.84 2.22 -3.68
CA LEU A 30 2.85 3.01 -2.98
C LEU A 30 4.09 3.26 -3.86
N ARG A 31 4.51 2.27 -4.66
CA ARG A 31 5.65 2.37 -5.58
C ARG A 31 5.40 3.35 -6.73
N LEU A 32 4.23 3.28 -7.36
CA LEU A 32 3.88 4.17 -8.48
C LEU A 32 3.74 5.62 -8.01
N TRP A 33 3.15 5.85 -6.84
CA TRP A 33 3.08 7.16 -6.21
C TRP A 33 4.45 7.70 -5.82
N SER A 34 5.30 6.86 -5.22
CA SER A 34 6.70 7.22 -4.94
C SER A 34 7.45 7.60 -6.22
N MET A 35 7.32 6.84 -7.30
CA MET A 35 7.98 7.12 -8.58
C MET A 35 7.50 8.44 -9.20
N LEU A 36 6.20 8.69 -9.18
CA LEU A 36 5.61 9.94 -9.66
C LEU A 36 6.04 11.13 -8.82
N GLY A 37 6.05 10.98 -7.49
CA GLY A 37 6.52 12.00 -6.54
C GLY A 37 8.00 12.34 -6.74
N VAL A 38 8.87 11.32 -6.83
CA VAL A 38 10.30 11.52 -7.10
C VAL A 38 10.52 12.22 -8.43
N ALA A 39 9.80 11.85 -9.50
CA ALA A 39 9.91 12.50 -10.80
C ALA A 39 9.48 13.97 -10.75
N PHE A 40 8.36 14.28 -10.08
CA PHE A 40 7.87 15.64 -9.90
C PHE A 40 8.84 16.50 -9.07
N PHE A 41 9.27 16.02 -7.90
CA PHE A 41 10.17 16.77 -7.02
C PHE A 41 11.58 16.93 -7.62
N SER A 42 12.09 15.92 -8.33
CA SER A 42 13.37 16.02 -9.05
C SER A 42 13.30 17.04 -10.17
N TRP A 43 12.22 17.04 -10.96
CA TRP A 43 12.03 18.05 -11.99
C TRP A 43 11.87 19.47 -11.41
N ALA A 44 11.11 19.62 -10.32
CA ALA A 44 10.95 20.88 -9.60
C ALA A 44 12.29 21.38 -9.01
N PHE A 45 13.11 20.47 -8.52
CA PHE A 45 14.45 20.79 -8.02
C PHE A 45 15.37 21.26 -9.16
N ILE A 46 15.49 20.51 -10.25
CA ILE A 46 16.32 20.87 -11.42
C ILE A 46 15.90 22.21 -12.02
N THR A 47 14.60 22.46 -12.14
CA THR A 47 14.10 23.74 -12.65
C THR A 47 14.35 24.89 -11.68
N SER A 48 14.37 24.63 -10.37
CA SER A 48 14.71 25.60 -9.32
C SER A 48 16.21 25.93 -9.26
N LEU A 49 17.12 25.04 -9.70
CA LEU A 49 18.57 25.31 -9.75
C LEU A 49 18.94 26.48 -10.65
N GLY A 50 18.11 26.79 -11.65
CA GLY A 50 18.34 27.90 -12.58
C GLY A 50 18.16 29.29 -11.98
N ALA A 51 17.61 29.43 -10.77
CA ALA A 51 17.43 30.74 -10.15
C ALA A 51 18.31 30.95 -8.91
N THR A 52 18.99 32.10 -8.91
CA THR A 52 20.15 32.41 -8.07
C THR A 52 19.80 33.16 -6.77
N ARG A 53 18.52 33.20 -6.39
CA ARG A 53 18.08 33.92 -5.17
C ARG A 53 18.37 33.10 -3.89
N PRO A 54 18.87 33.72 -2.81
CA PRO A 54 19.28 33.00 -1.59
C PRO A 54 18.12 32.29 -0.89
N TRP A 55 16.90 32.87 -0.90
CA TRP A 55 15.68 32.22 -0.36
C TRP A 55 15.31 30.93 -1.11
N MET A 56 15.64 30.83 -2.39
CA MET A 56 15.35 29.62 -3.17
C MET A 56 16.19 28.41 -2.77
N ARG A 57 17.32 28.62 -2.08
CA ARG A 57 18.11 27.51 -1.53
C ARG A 57 17.37 26.76 -0.42
N LEU A 58 16.58 27.46 0.40
CA LEU A 58 15.72 26.81 1.41
C LEU A 58 14.63 25.96 0.74
N VAL A 59 14.01 26.50 -0.32
CA VAL A 59 13.01 25.77 -1.11
C VAL A 59 13.63 24.53 -1.78
N GLN A 60 14.84 24.63 -2.31
CA GLN A 60 15.60 23.51 -2.88
C GLN A 60 15.88 22.41 -1.84
N ILE A 61 16.28 22.78 -0.63
CA ILE A 61 16.52 21.82 0.47
C ILE A 61 15.21 21.10 0.85
N ILE A 62 14.09 21.84 0.94
CA ILE A 62 12.77 21.25 1.23
C ILE A 62 12.33 20.29 0.12
N LEU A 63 12.50 20.68 -1.16
CA LEU A 63 12.14 19.82 -2.30
C LEU A 63 13.01 18.55 -2.36
N LEU A 64 14.30 18.66 -2.06
CA LEU A 64 15.21 17.53 -2.04
C LEU A 64 14.90 16.58 -0.88
N ALA A 65 14.59 17.13 0.31
CA ALA A 65 14.10 16.34 1.45
C ALA A 65 12.77 15.63 1.12
N ALA A 66 11.83 16.32 0.46
CA ALA A 66 10.57 15.71 0.02
C ALA A 66 10.80 14.59 -1.00
N ALA A 67 11.73 14.74 -1.94
CA ALA A 67 12.12 13.69 -2.88
C ALA A 67 12.72 12.47 -2.16
N LEU A 68 13.59 12.69 -1.18
CA LEU A 68 14.19 11.63 -0.35
C LEU A 68 13.14 10.88 0.49
N VAL A 69 12.20 11.61 1.11
CA VAL A 69 11.08 10.99 1.84
C VAL A 69 10.20 10.18 0.89
N SER A 70 9.91 10.72 -0.30
CA SER A 70 9.12 10.02 -1.32
C SER A 70 9.81 8.75 -1.85
N ALA A 71 11.15 8.70 -1.79
CA ALA A 71 11.95 7.55 -2.21
C ALA A 71 12.10 6.46 -1.13
N ARG A 72 11.78 6.75 0.13
CA ARG A 72 11.89 5.77 1.24
C ARG A 72 11.18 4.44 0.96
N PRO A 73 9.92 4.41 0.48
CA PRO A 73 9.24 3.14 0.22
C PRO A 73 9.93 2.28 -0.85
N LEU A 74 10.62 2.93 -1.79
CA LEU A 74 11.38 2.26 -2.84
C LEU A 74 12.74 1.75 -2.33
N GLN A 75 13.35 2.48 -1.38
CA GLN A 75 14.56 2.05 -0.69
C GLN A 75 14.30 0.89 0.27
N ASP A 76 13.20 0.92 1.01
CA ASP A 76 12.80 -0.15 1.93
C ASP A 76 12.54 -1.48 1.19
N TRP A 77 12.10 -1.40 -0.07
CA TRP A 77 12.02 -2.57 -0.95
C TRP A 77 13.39 -3.04 -1.47
N ALA A 78 14.25 -2.11 -1.89
CA ALA A 78 15.56 -2.45 -2.47
C ALA A 78 16.59 -2.95 -1.43
N PHE A 79 16.47 -2.49 -0.18
CA PHE A 79 17.43 -2.77 0.90
C PHE A 79 16.83 -3.59 2.06
N GLY A 80 15.52 -3.86 2.04
CA GLY A 80 14.81 -4.58 3.09
C GLY A 80 14.51 -3.70 4.30
N ALA A 81 13.23 -3.52 4.61
CA ALA A 81 12.80 -2.82 5.82
C ALA A 81 13.17 -3.61 7.09
N PRO A 82 13.48 -2.94 8.22
CA PRO A 82 13.47 -3.62 9.51
C PRO A 82 12.05 -4.15 9.78
N ALA A 83 11.94 -5.44 10.02
CA ALA A 83 10.66 -6.09 10.29
C ALA A 83 9.99 -5.43 11.51
N ALA A 84 8.87 -4.75 11.29
CA ALA A 84 7.99 -4.34 12.37
C ALA A 84 7.26 -5.59 12.87
N GLU A 85 7.31 -5.85 14.19
CA GLU A 85 6.65 -6.99 14.83
C GLU A 85 5.17 -7.03 14.47
N GLN A 86 4.76 -8.15 13.87
CA GLN A 86 3.36 -8.44 13.56
C GLN A 86 2.59 -8.67 14.87
N GLN A 87 1.67 -7.77 15.16
CA GLN A 87 0.67 -7.92 16.20
C GLN A 87 -0.10 -9.23 15.97
N ALA A 88 -0.45 -9.95 17.04
CA ALA A 88 -1.07 -11.26 16.99
C ALA A 88 -2.40 -11.24 16.21
N HIS A 89 -2.32 -11.53 14.91
CA HIS A 89 -3.48 -11.76 14.05
C HIS A 89 -3.98 -13.20 14.22
N LEU A 90 -5.29 -13.39 14.08
CA LEU A 90 -5.92 -14.70 13.98
C LEU A 90 -5.18 -15.56 12.93
N ALA A 91 -5.05 -16.86 13.18
CA ALA A 91 -4.36 -17.78 12.26
C ALA A 91 -5.21 -18.05 11.01
N PHE A 92 -5.21 -17.11 10.06
CA PHE A 92 -5.89 -17.28 8.77
C PHE A 92 -5.15 -18.29 7.91
N THR A 93 -5.86 -19.28 7.37
CA THR A 93 -5.31 -20.18 6.35
C THR A 93 -5.53 -19.55 4.98
N ARG A 94 -4.48 -19.09 4.29
CA ARG A 94 -4.58 -18.48 2.97
C ARG A 94 -4.67 -19.55 1.88
N VAL A 95 -5.68 -19.45 1.02
CA VAL A 95 -5.85 -20.32 -0.15
C VAL A 95 -5.89 -19.45 -1.40
N SER A 96 -5.31 -19.94 -2.49
CA SER A 96 -5.16 -19.22 -3.75
C SER A 96 -5.83 -19.92 -4.92
N SER A 97 -6.36 -21.12 -4.71
CA SER A 97 -7.08 -21.90 -5.71
C SER A 97 -8.26 -22.67 -5.12
N VAL A 98 -9.20 -23.05 -5.97
CA VAL A 98 -10.37 -23.86 -5.58
C VAL A 98 -9.95 -25.22 -5.02
N ALA A 99 -8.88 -25.83 -5.56
CA ALA A 99 -8.35 -27.10 -5.07
C ALA A 99 -7.79 -26.99 -3.65
N GLU A 100 -7.12 -25.87 -3.33
CA GLU A 100 -6.63 -25.60 -1.97
C GLU A 100 -7.78 -25.35 -0.99
N LEU A 101 -8.85 -24.69 -1.44
CA LEU A 101 -10.05 -24.50 -0.65
C LEU A 101 -10.74 -25.84 -0.33
N ASP A 102 -10.90 -26.72 -1.31
CA ASP A 102 -11.49 -28.05 -1.12
C ASP A 102 -10.65 -28.89 -0.14
N GLN A 103 -9.32 -28.80 -0.21
CA GLN A 103 -8.43 -29.47 0.71
C GLN A 103 -8.57 -28.91 2.14
N ALA A 104 -8.67 -27.60 2.29
CA ALA A 104 -8.85 -26.95 3.59
C ALA A 104 -10.23 -27.27 4.21
N LEU A 105 -11.29 -27.36 3.39
CA LEU A 105 -12.62 -27.80 3.81
C LEU A 105 -12.62 -29.27 4.26
N ALA A 106 -11.93 -30.15 3.52
CA ALA A 106 -11.78 -31.56 3.89
C ALA A 106 -11.02 -31.75 5.21
N GLN A 107 -10.08 -30.84 5.54
CA GLN A 107 -9.38 -30.83 6.83
C GLN A 107 -10.24 -30.33 7.99
N ALA A 108 -11.28 -29.52 7.72
CA ALA A 108 -12.11 -28.93 8.75
C ALA A 108 -13.10 -29.91 9.42
N LYS A 109 -13.27 -31.13 8.90
CA LYS A 109 -13.98 -32.30 9.50
C LYS A 109 -15.06 -31.96 10.55
N GLY A 110 -16.10 -31.23 10.15
CA GLY A 110 -17.27 -30.93 10.99
C GLY A 110 -17.16 -29.69 11.88
N GLN A 111 -16.09 -28.91 11.79
CA GLN A 111 -15.98 -27.57 12.39
C GLN A 111 -16.62 -26.53 11.46
N PRO A 112 -17.26 -25.48 12.01
CA PRO A 112 -17.74 -24.37 11.20
C PRO A 112 -16.55 -23.68 10.50
N VAL A 113 -16.70 -23.41 9.20
CA VAL A 113 -15.69 -22.75 8.37
C VAL A 113 -16.22 -21.40 7.91
N MET A 114 -15.41 -20.36 8.10
CA MET A 114 -15.69 -19.01 7.59
C MET A 114 -14.67 -18.72 6.47
N LEU A 115 -15.18 -18.46 5.26
CA LEU A 115 -14.37 -18.01 4.13
C LEU A 115 -14.43 -16.49 4.04
N ASP A 116 -13.29 -15.83 4.22
CA ASP A 116 -13.10 -14.41 4.00
C ASP A 116 -12.50 -14.19 2.61
N LEU A 117 -13.19 -13.42 1.76
CA LEU A 117 -12.71 -13.05 0.43
C LEU A 117 -12.02 -11.70 0.54
N TYR A 118 -10.70 -11.71 0.69
CA TYR A 118 -9.93 -10.52 0.96
C TYR A 118 -9.25 -10.02 -0.31
N ALA A 119 -9.29 -8.71 -0.51
CA ALA A 119 -8.47 -8.06 -1.52
C ALA A 119 -7.89 -6.75 -1.01
N ASP A 120 -6.64 -6.44 -1.39
CA ASP A 120 -5.95 -5.23 -0.94
C ASP A 120 -6.62 -3.93 -1.38
N TRP A 121 -7.45 -3.97 -2.44
CA TRP A 121 -8.23 -2.84 -2.93
C TRP A 121 -9.60 -2.69 -2.23
N CYS A 122 -10.00 -3.66 -1.42
CA CYS A 122 -11.28 -3.64 -0.73
C CYS A 122 -11.17 -2.84 0.57
N VAL A 123 -11.65 -1.60 0.55
CA VAL A 123 -11.64 -0.69 1.72
C VAL A 123 -12.42 -1.31 2.88
N ALA A 124 -13.59 -1.90 2.59
CA ALA A 124 -14.39 -2.61 3.59
C ALA A 124 -13.61 -3.77 4.23
N CYS A 125 -12.85 -4.53 3.46
CA CYS A 125 -12.06 -5.66 3.94
C CYS A 125 -10.96 -5.19 4.92
N LYS A 126 -10.27 -4.09 4.59
CA LYS A 126 -9.31 -3.45 5.52
C LYS A 126 -9.97 -2.91 6.78
N GLU A 127 -11.18 -2.37 6.68
CA GLU A 127 -11.95 -1.94 7.85
C GLU A 127 -12.35 -3.14 8.73
N PHE A 128 -12.77 -4.25 8.13
CA PHE A 128 -13.07 -5.49 8.85
C PHE A 128 -11.85 -6.02 9.60
N GLU A 129 -10.67 -6.08 8.99
CA GLU A 129 -9.44 -6.47 9.67
C GLU A 129 -9.11 -5.54 10.85
N LYS A 130 -9.22 -4.23 10.62
CA LYS A 130 -8.78 -3.23 11.59
C LYS A 130 -9.73 -3.07 12.77
N TYR A 131 -11.03 -3.14 12.55
CA TYR A 131 -12.04 -2.79 13.56
C TYR A 131 -12.87 -3.99 14.02
N THR A 132 -13.06 -5.01 13.17
CA THR A 132 -13.95 -6.14 13.46
C THR A 132 -13.16 -7.37 13.92
N PHE A 133 -12.18 -7.83 13.14
CA PHE A 133 -11.39 -9.03 13.47
C PHE A 133 -10.35 -8.79 14.58
N SER A 134 -10.00 -7.54 14.84
CA SER A 134 -9.21 -7.13 15.99
C SER A 134 -10.01 -7.06 17.31
N SER A 135 -11.35 -7.08 17.23
CA SER A 135 -12.21 -7.00 18.41
C SER A 135 -12.17 -8.31 19.23
N PRO A 136 -11.93 -8.25 20.54
CA PRO A 136 -11.90 -9.43 21.41
C PRO A 136 -13.20 -10.24 21.37
N ASP A 137 -14.36 -9.57 21.25
CA ASP A 137 -15.68 -10.21 21.23
C ASP A 137 -15.85 -11.06 19.96
N VAL A 138 -15.35 -10.57 18.83
CA VAL A 138 -15.37 -11.28 17.54
C VAL A 138 -14.39 -12.43 17.56
N GLN A 139 -13.18 -12.22 18.09
CA GLN A 139 -12.20 -13.30 18.28
C GLN A 139 -12.76 -14.42 19.16
N GLN A 140 -13.53 -14.06 20.20
CA GLN A 140 -14.15 -15.01 21.11
C GLN A 140 -15.33 -15.75 20.48
N ALA A 141 -16.14 -15.08 19.66
CA ALA A 141 -17.21 -15.70 18.89
C ALA A 141 -16.68 -16.66 17.80
N LEU A 142 -15.50 -16.36 17.24
CA LEU A 142 -14.84 -17.20 16.25
C LEU A 142 -13.98 -18.32 16.86
N LYS A 143 -13.89 -18.44 18.19
CA LYS A 143 -13.20 -19.57 18.85
C LYS A 143 -13.88 -20.88 18.47
N GLY A 144 -13.17 -21.73 17.75
CA GLY A 144 -13.68 -23.02 17.24
C GLY A 144 -14.18 -22.98 15.80
N THR A 145 -14.14 -21.82 15.14
CA THR A 145 -14.38 -21.67 13.70
C THR A 145 -13.04 -21.59 12.97
N ARG A 146 -12.88 -22.33 11.88
CA ARG A 146 -11.68 -22.22 11.04
C ARG A 146 -11.89 -21.11 10.02
N VAL A 147 -11.06 -20.07 10.07
CA VAL A 147 -11.15 -18.95 9.13
C VAL A 147 -10.14 -19.15 8.00
N ILE A 148 -10.65 -19.21 6.77
CA ILE A 148 -9.89 -19.35 5.53
C ILE A 148 -9.97 -18.01 4.80
N THR A 149 -8.85 -17.50 4.29
CA THR A 149 -8.81 -16.27 3.50
C THR A 149 -8.42 -16.58 2.05
N GLY A 150 -9.15 -16.03 1.09
CA GLY A 150 -8.96 -16.23 -0.36
C GLY A 150 -8.75 -14.91 -1.10
#